data_AF-A0A951I824-F1
#
_entry.id   AF-A0A951I824-F1
#
_cell.length_a   1.000
_cell.length_b   1.000
_cell.length_c   1.000
_cell.angle_alpha   90.00
_cell.angle_beta   90.00
_cell.angle_gamma   90.00
#
_symmetry.space_group_name_H-M   'P 1'
#
loop_
_entity.id
_entity.type
_entity.pdbx_description
1 polymer ?
#
loop_
_entity_poly.entity_id
_entity_poly.type
_entity_poly.pdbx_seq_one_letter_code
_entity_poly.pdbx_strand_id
1 'polypeptide(L)'
;MPKSWLDRRALVRAVDHVAALDPDLAQIAAEHGPPPLWDRPQGFPTLLHIILEQQVSLSSARAAFERLCAVARPLTPESFLQLDDAQLKSVGFSRQKTSYG
;
A
#
# COMPACT_ATOMS: atom_id res chain seq x y z
N MET A 1 12.90 -15.32 2.38
CA MET A 1 12.45 -13.93 2.09
C MET A 1 12.66 -13.72 0.60
N PRO A 2 11.62 -13.50 -0.23
CA PRO A 2 11.84 -13.18 -1.63
C PRO A 2 12.72 -11.92 -1.72
N LYS A 3 13.68 -11.91 -2.65
CA LYS A 3 14.52 -10.74 -2.89
C LYS A 3 13.61 -9.56 -3.23
N SER A 4 13.64 -8.49 -2.43
CA SER A 4 13.10 -7.22 -2.90
C SER A 4 13.97 -6.75 -4.04
N TRP A 5 13.43 -6.75 -5.25
CA TRP A 5 14.08 -6.17 -6.43
C TRP A 5 14.16 -4.64 -6.34
N LEU A 6 13.43 -4.05 -5.38
CA LEU A 6 13.35 -2.62 -5.14
C LEU A 6 14.03 -2.30 -3.79
N ASP A 7 15.28 -1.84 -3.87
CA ASP A 7 15.99 -1.24 -2.74
C ASP A 7 16.37 0.21 -3.07
N ARG A 8 16.91 0.93 -2.09
CA ARG A 8 17.32 2.33 -2.29
C ARG A 8 18.35 2.50 -3.40
N ARG A 9 19.27 1.54 -3.55
CA ARG A 9 20.31 1.62 -4.59
C ARG A 9 19.70 1.39 -5.98
N ALA A 10 18.80 0.41 -6.11
CA ALA A 10 18.07 0.13 -7.34
C ALA A 10 17.20 1.33 -7.75
N LEU A 11 16.53 1.98 -6.78
CA LEU A 11 15.73 3.17 -7.02
C LEU A 11 16.59 4.33 -7.56
N VAL A 12 17.72 4.63 -6.92
CA VAL A 12 18.62 5.71 -7.38
C VAL A 12 19.12 5.42 -8.80
N ARG A 13 19.57 4.19 -9.08
CA ARG A 13 19.99 3.81 -10.43
C ARG A 13 18.88 3.96 -11.47
N ALA A 14 17.64 3.63 -11.11
CA ALA A 14 16.50 3.81 -12.01
C ALA A 14 16.21 5.29 -12.27
N VAL A 15 16.32 6.15 -11.24
CA VAL A 15 16.21 7.60 -11.39
C VAL A 15 17.28 8.15 -12.33
N ASP A 16 18.54 7.78 -12.12
CA ASP A 16 19.65 8.20 -13.00
C ASP A 16 19.41 7.75 -14.44
N HIS A 17 18.91 6.53 -14.62
CA HIS A 17 18.62 5.98 -15.95
C HIS A 17 17.51 6.74 -16.68
N VAL A 18 16.39 7.03 -16.02
CA VAL A 18 15.29 7.76 -16.67
C VAL A 18 15.60 9.24 -16.88
N ALA A 19 16.36 9.86 -15.97
CA ALA A 19 16.85 11.23 -16.13
C ALA A 19 17.79 11.38 -17.33
N ALA A 20 18.58 10.35 -17.66
CA ALA A 20 19.41 10.36 -18.86
C ALA A 20 18.60 10.28 -20.17
N LEU A 21 17.34 9.85 -20.12
CA LEU A 21 16.47 9.64 -21.29
C LEU A 21 15.45 10.78 -21.48
N ASP A 22 15.13 11.52 -20.43
CA ASP A 22 14.06 12.53 -20.42
C ASP A 22 14.52 13.81 -19.69
N PRO A 23 14.65 14.96 -20.41
CA PRO A 23 15.06 16.23 -19.81
C PRO A 23 14.14 16.75 -18.71
N ASP A 24 12.83 16.51 -18.80
CA ASP A 24 11.87 16.96 -17.78
C ASP A 24 12.08 16.14 -16.49
N LEU A 25 12.28 14.83 -16.62
CA LEU A 25 12.62 13.98 -15.47
C LEU A 25 14.00 14.31 -14.88
N ALA A 26 14.97 14.69 -15.71
CA ALA A 26 16.28 15.16 -15.25
C ALA A 26 16.18 16.42 -14.39
N GLN A 27 15.37 17.39 -14.85
CA GLN A 27 15.13 18.61 -14.09
C GLN A 27 14.46 18.31 -12.75
N ILE A 28 13.40 17.50 -12.74
CA ILE A 28 12.69 17.10 -11.51
C ILE A 28 13.65 16.40 -10.53
N ALA A 29 14.49 15.49 -11.02
CA ALA A 29 15.47 14.78 -10.19
C ALA A 29 16.56 15.72 -9.63
N ALA A 30 17.00 16.72 -10.41
CA ALA A 30 17.97 17.71 -9.95
C ALA A 30 17.37 18.64 -8.87
N GLU A 31 16.10 19.00 -8.99
CA GLU A 31 15.40 19.89 -8.05
C GLU A 31 15.00 19.19 -6.74
N HIS A 32 14.53 17.94 -6.82
CA HIS A 32 13.92 17.24 -5.67
C HIS A 32 14.72 16.03 -5.16
N GLY A 33 15.72 15.58 -5.92
CA GLY A 33 16.42 14.33 -5.65
C GLY A 33 15.57 13.09 -5.95
N PRO A 34 16.09 11.88 -5.66
CA PRO A 34 15.35 10.64 -5.85
C PRO A 34 14.17 10.57 -4.87
N PRO A 35 13.01 10.02 -5.29
CA PRO A 35 11.87 9.88 -4.40
C PRO A 35 12.20 8.98 -3.19
N PRO A 36 11.41 9.08 -2.10
CA PRO A 36 11.48 8.12 -1.01
C PRO A 36 11.15 6.71 -1.52
N LEU A 37 11.75 5.69 -0.87
CA LEU A 37 11.40 4.31 -1.16
C LEU A 37 10.13 3.98 -0.38
N TRP A 38 8.98 3.91 -1.06
CA TRP A 38 7.71 3.52 -0.45
C TRP A 38 7.61 2.00 -0.29
N ASP A 39 8.46 1.45 0.56
CA ASP A 39 8.44 0.02 0.87
C ASP A 39 7.26 -0.33 1.80
N ARG A 40 6.64 -1.47 1.54
CA ARG A 40 5.59 -2.05 2.38
C ARG A 40 5.82 -3.55 2.47
N PRO A 41 5.65 -4.16 3.66
CA PRO A 41 5.79 -5.60 3.82
C PRO A 41 4.92 -6.34 2.81
N GLN A 42 5.46 -7.34 2.12
CA GLN A 42 4.68 -8.12 1.17
C GLN A 42 3.71 -9.04 1.93
N GLY A 43 2.48 -9.20 1.43
CA GLY A 43 1.52 -10.16 1.96
C GLY A 43 0.09 -9.65 2.03
N PHE A 44 -0.78 -10.49 2.58
CA PHE A 44 -2.21 -10.27 2.67
C PHE A 44 -2.62 -8.97 3.41
N PRO A 45 -2.01 -8.61 4.56
CA PRO A 45 -2.33 -7.35 5.23
C PRO A 45 -2.10 -6.12 4.35
N THR A 46 -0.99 -6.08 3.61
CA THR A 46 -0.65 -4.97 2.73
C THR A 46 -1.60 -4.90 1.54
N LEU A 47 -2.04 -6.04 1.01
CA LEU A 47 -3.07 -6.08 -0.03
C LEU A 47 -4.39 -5.44 0.46
N LEU A 48 -4.87 -5.83 1.64
CA LEU A 48 -6.08 -5.24 2.22
C LEU A 48 -5.90 -3.74 2.53
N HIS A 49 -4.72 -3.32 2.99
CA HIS A 49 -4.42 -1.91 3.20
C HIS A 49 -4.52 -1.11 1.89
N ILE A 50 -3.98 -1.64 0.78
CA ILE A 50 -4.07 -1.02 -0.55
C ILE A 50 -5.53 -0.92 -1.02
N ILE A 51 -6.34 -1.98 -0.82
CA ILE A 51 -7.78 -1.95 -1.14
C ILE A 51 -8.50 -0.88 -0.33
N LEU A 52 -8.18 -0.76 0.96
CA LEU A 52 -8.77 0.26 1.84
C LEU A 52 -8.39 1.68 1.43
N GLU A 53 -7.20 1.91 0.86
CA GLU A 53 -6.74 3.21 0.35
C GLU A 53 -7.48 3.71 -0.90
N GLN A 54 -8.18 2.83 -1.63
CA GLN A 54 -8.88 3.22 -2.85
C GLN A 54 -9.98 4.26 -2.57
N GLN A 55 -9.96 5.37 -3.33
CA GLN A 55 -11.01 6.41 -3.35
C GLN A 55 -11.29 7.08 -1.98
N VAL A 56 -10.31 7.11 -1.06
CA VAL A 56 -10.42 7.76 0.26
C VAL A 56 -9.12 8.45 0.64
N SER A 57 -9.12 9.26 1.70
CA SER A 57 -7.89 9.83 2.24
C SER A 57 -6.99 8.76 2.87
N LEU A 58 -5.67 8.98 2.86
CA LEU A 58 -4.71 8.12 3.55
C LEU A 58 -5.03 7.97 5.05
N SER A 59 -5.50 9.04 5.69
CA SER A 59 -5.92 9.02 7.10
C SER A 59 -7.11 8.10 7.33
N SER A 60 -8.10 8.11 6.43
CA SER A 60 -9.30 7.27 6.52
C SER A 60 -8.95 5.79 6.29
N ALA A 61 -8.12 5.52 5.29
CA ALA A 61 -7.64 4.18 4.98
C ALA A 61 -6.84 3.58 6.14
N ARG A 62 -5.93 4.36 6.72
CA ARG A 62 -5.17 3.97 7.91
C ARG A 62 -6.08 3.64 9.09
N ALA A 63 -7.07 4.50 9.38
CA ALA A 63 -8.00 4.27 10.48
C ALA A 63 -8.85 3.00 10.27
N ALA A 64 -9.27 2.72 9.02
CA ALA A 64 -9.95 1.48 8.68
C ALA A 64 -9.04 0.26 8.83
N PHE A 65 -7.79 0.34 8.37
CA PHE A 65 -6.83 -0.75 8.50
C PHE A 65 -6.47 -1.06 9.96
N GLU A 66 -6.35 -0.03 10.81
CA GLU A 66 -6.13 -0.20 12.25
C GLU A 66 -7.33 -0.89 12.94
N ARG A 67 -8.56 -0.53 12.57
CA ARG A 67 -9.77 -1.25 13.04
C ARG A 67 -9.81 -2.69 12.55
N LEU A 68 -9.46 -2.94 11.28
CA LEU A 68 -9.39 -4.29 10.73
C LEU A 68 -8.40 -5.15 11.51
N CYS A 69 -7.20 -4.63 11.73
CA CYS A 69 -6.18 -5.28 12.55
C CYS A 69 -6.62 -5.46 14.01
N ALA A 70 -7.61 -4.72 14.51
CA ALA A 70 -8.14 -4.92 15.86
C ALA A 70 -9.13 -6.08 15.94
N VAL A 71 -9.93 -6.30 14.89
CA VAL A 71 -10.96 -7.36 14.86
C VAL A 71 -10.45 -8.70 14.31
N ALA A 72 -9.38 -8.69 13.51
CA ALA A 72 -8.74 -9.89 12.97
C ALA A 72 -7.25 -9.92 13.34
N ARG A 73 -6.89 -10.70 14.36
CA ARG A 73 -5.51 -10.90 14.83
C ARG A 73 -5.15 -12.38 14.92
N PRO A 74 -4.09 -12.85 14.23
CA PRO A 74 -3.33 -12.14 13.20
C PRO A 74 -4.18 -11.89 11.94
N LEU A 75 -3.95 -10.78 11.22
CA LEU A 75 -4.64 -10.49 9.97
C LEU A 75 -4.17 -11.45 8.87
N THR A 76 -4.89 -12.55 8.74
CA THR A 76 -4.69 -13.66 7.79
C THR A 76 -5.94 -13.84 6.95
N PRO A 77 -5.85 -14.45 5.75
CA PRO A 77 -7.02 -14.77 4.94
C PRO A 77 -8.09 -15.52 5.72
N GLU A 78 -7.69 -16.51 6.54
CA GLU A 78 -8.59 -17.34 7.34
C GLU A 78 -9.33 -16.51 8.39
N SER A 79 -8.60 -15.66 9.14
CA SER A 79 -9.22 -14.77 10.13
C SER A 79 -10.12 -13.70 9.52
N PHE A 80 -9.81 -13.26 8.30
CA PHE A 80 -10.60 -12.26 7.58
C PHE A 80 -11.91 -12.85 7.10
N LEU A 81 -11.91 -14.08 6.58
CA LEU A 81 -13.10 -14.80 6.15
C LEU A 81 -14.07 -15.15 7.29
N GLN A 82 -13.65 -15.03 8.56
CA GLN A 82 -14.56 -15.17 9.71
C GLN A 82 -15.35 -13.89 10.01
N LEU A 83 -15.04 -12.76 9.36
CA LEU A 83 -15.74 -11.51 9.57
C LEU A 83 -17.04 -11.46 8.77
N ASP A 84 -18.14 -11.10 9.43
CA ASP A 84 -19.41 -10.87 8.77
C ASP A 84 -19.50 -9.46 8.15
N ASP A 85 -20.53 -9.23 7.33
CA ASP A 85 -20.78 -7.94 6.68
C ASP A 85 -20.93 -6.78 7.67
N ALA A 86 -21.49 -7.03 8.86
CA ALA A 86 -21.69 -6.00 9.87
C ALA A 86 -20.35 -5.57 10.48
N GLN A 87 -19.46 -6.54 10.75
CA GLN A 87 -18.11 -6.32 11.22
C GLN A 87 -17.29 -5.57 10.16
N LEU A 88 -17.31 -6.02 8.91
CA LEU A 88 -16.60 -5.34 7.81
C LEU A 88 -17.08 -3.90 7.59
N LYS A 89 -18.40 -3.67 7.68
CA LYS A 89 -18.96 -2.31 7.61
C LYS A 89 -18.50 -1.44 8.77
N SER A 90 -18.43 -1.98 10.00
CA SER A 90 -17.93 -1.25 11.18
C SER A 90 -16.44 -0.88 11.07
N VAL A 91 -15.66 -1.72 10.39
CA VAL A 91 -14.25 -1.45 10.06
C VAL A 91 -14.12 -0.30 9.06
N GLY A 92 -15.10 -0.12 8.17
CA GLY A 92 -15.12 0.93 7.16
C GLY A 92 -14.99 0.41 5.72
N PHE A 93 -15.25 -0.88 5.50
CA PHE A 93 -15.42 -1.39 4.14
C PHE A 93 -16.69 -0.81 3.53
N SER A 94 -16.57 -0.26 2.32
CA SER A 94 -17.73 0.03 1.48
C SER A 94 -18.27 -1.27 0.90
N ARG A 95 -19.54 -1.28 0.43
CA ARG A 95 -20.13 -2.44 -0.23
C ARG A 95 -19.27 -2.99 -1.37
N GLN A 96 -18.62 -2.12 -2.13
CA GLN A 96 -17.74 -2.52 -3.22
C GLN A 96 -16.45 -3.17 -2.70
N LYS A 97 -15.89 -2.66 -1.60
CA LYS A 97 -14.68 -3.23 -0.98
C LYS A 97 -14.96 -4.55 -0.27
N THR A 98 -16.17 -4.76 0.26
CA THR A 98 -16.59 -6.07 0.82
C THR A 98 -16.60 -7.17 -0.24
N SER A 99 -16.86 -6.84 -1.51
CA SER A 99 -16.91 -7.82 -2.61
C SER A 99 -15.53 -8.30 -3.08
N TYR A 100 -14.50 -7.45 -2.96
CA TYR A 100 -13.13 -7.77 -3.42
C TYR A 100 -12.15 -8.08 -2.28
N GLY A 101 -12.56 -7.82 -1.04
CA GLY A 101 -11.77 -8.05 0.17
C GLY A 101 -11.70 -9.53 0.54
#